data_AF-A0A7Y5MPQ5-F1
#
_entry.id   AF-A0A7Y5MPQ5-F1
#
_cell.length_a   1.000
_cell.length_b   1.000
_cell.length_c   1.000
_cell.angle_alpha   90.00
_cell.angle_beta   90.00
_cell.angle_gamma   90.00
#
_symmetry.space_group_name_H-M   'P 1'
#
loop_
_entity.id
_entity.type
_entity.pdbx_description
1 polymer ?
#
loop_
_entity_poly.entity_id
_entity_poly.type
_entity_poly.pdbx_seq_one_letter_code
_entity_poly.pdbx_strand_id
1 'polypeptide(L)'
;MAVTHTEESAARTEATLIPQSLTVGVGGQDESCEGLQPGEVVALLGNPNLDLNERRRLILAAEEMDFTGEQRMELLPLLRGFIEEFRDSNERDDLIAVGSAIRNYVALMDVSQIGALASVLEPGHRAVIPQEIELEIVKMVARKFAANPPAAPEPEPELATRLMELAEAYLNPRVLPRGRFSAIALLALQGLAGMRSPKLERLVEVARDLPFPWFHRQLRRLLNELLDQWRSLMAPGDRRISALEDLITCFPRG
;
A
#
# COMPACT_ATOMS: atom_id res chain seq x y z
N MET A 1 -46.57 0.12 -38.25
CA MET A 1 -45.11 0.21 -38.45
C MET A 1 -44.48 0.31 -37.08
N ALA A 2 -43.95 -0.80 -36.58
CA ALA A 2 -43.31 -0.89 -35.27
C ALA A 2 -41.80 -0.78 -35.48
N VAL A 3 -41.17 0.21 -34.84
CA VAL A 3 -39.72 0.40 -34.85
C VAL A 3 -39.19 -0.28 -33.60
N THR A 4 -38.59 -1.45 -33.78
CA THR A 4 -37.80 -2.15 -32.76
C THR A 4 -36.45 -1.47 -32.63
N HIS A 5 -36.20 -0.81 -31.50
CA HIS A 5 -34.87 -0.35 -31.13
C HIS A 5 -34.05 -1.54 -30.64
N THR A 6 -32.99 -1.84 -31.39
CA THR A 6 -31.97 -2.82 -31.08
C THR A 6 -31.03 -2.22 -30.04
N GLU A 7 -31.06 -2.73 -28.80
CA GLU A 7 -30.06 -2.43 -27.78
C GLU A 7 -28.77 -3.19 -28.10
N GLU A 8 -27.87 -2.50 -28.77
CA GLU A 8 -26.56 -3.00 -29.17
C GLU A 8 -25.56 -2.86 -28.00
N SER A 9 -25.46 -3.94 -27.21
CA SER A 9 -24.23 -4.52 -26.66
C SER A 9 -23.06 -3.56 -26.35
N ALA A 10 -23.17 -2.76 -25.29
CA ALA A 10 -22.04 -2.12 -24.62
C ALA A 10 -21.44 -3.06 -23.56
N ALA A 11 -20.85 -4.18 -24.00
CA ALA A 11 -20.12 -5.10 -23.13
C ALA A 11 -18.82 -5.52 -23.82
N ARG A 12 -17.70 -4.90 -23.40
CA ARG A 12 -16.35 -5.48 -23.25
C ARG A 12 -15.27 -4.40 -23.36
N THR A 13 -15.04 -3.74 -22.25
CA THR A 13 -13.68 -3.34 -21.87
C THR A 13 -13.59 -3.52 -20.36
N GLU A 14 -13.63 -4.77 -19.90
CA GLU A 14 -13.05 -5.11 -18.60
C GLU A 14 -11.55 -4.87 -18.73
N ALA A 15 -11.13 -3.63 -18.49
CA ALA A 15 -9.75 -3.34 -18.21
C ALA A 15 -9.40 -4.13 -16.95
N THR A 16 -8.72 -5.25 -17.14
CA THR A 16 -7.96 -5.93 -16.11
C THR A 16 -6.94 -4.91 -15.58
N LEU A 17 -7.37 -4.10 -14.61
CA LEU A 17 -6.54 -3.27 -13.74
C LEU A 17 -5.77 -4.22 -12.81
N ILE A 18 -4.96 -5.11 -13.37
CA ILE A 18 -3.76 -5.52 -12.67
C ILE A 18 -2.86 -4.30 -12.80
N PRO A 19 -2.51 -3.60 -11.71
CA PRO A 19 -1.50 -2.57 -11.80
C PRO A 19 -0.28 -3.23 -12.43
N GLN A 20 0.10 -2.77 -13.61
CA GLN A 20 1.40 -3.12 -14.17
C GLN A 20 2.40 -2.74 -13.09
N SER A 21 2.95 -3.75 -12.42
CA SER A 21 4.22 -3.61 -11.73
C SER A 21 5.10 -2.80 -12.67
N LEU A 22 5.71 -1.73 -12.19
CA LEU A 22 6.70 -0.97 -12.94
C LEU A 22 7.86 -1.93 -13.27
N THR A 23 7.69 -2.80 -14.25
CA THR A 23 8.74 -3.61 -14.85
C THR A 23 9.46 -2.68 -15.80
N VAL A 24 10.25 -1.79 -15.21
CA VAL A 24 11.21 -0.98 -15.94
C VAL A 24 12.23 -1.94 -16.52
N GLY A 25 12.35 -1.99 -17.84
CA GLY A 25 13.48 -2.62 -18.49
C GLY A 25 14.74 -1.84 -18.11
N VAL A 26 15.43 -2.32 -17.08
CA VAL A 26 16.75 -1.82 -16.68
C VAL A 26 17.75 -2.30 -17.74
N GLY A 27 17.86 -1.53 -18.82
CA GLY A 27 18.70 -1.82 -19.99
C GLY A 27 20.16 -1.42 -19.83
N GLY A 28 20.70 -1.48 -18.62
CA GLY A 28 22.12 -1.28 -18.34
C GLY A 28 22.57 -2.36 -17.36
N GLN A 29 23.42 -3.28 -17.83
CA GLN A 29 24.11 -4.25 -16.97
C GLN A 29 25.06 -3.45 -16.06
N ASP A 30 24.57 -3.03 -14.92
CA ASP A 30 25.35 -2.38 -13.88
C ASP A 30 25.74 -3.48 -12.88
N GLU A 31 26.86 -4.16 -13.15
CA GLU A 31 27.45 -5.26 -12.33
C GLU A 31 27.86 -4.81 -10.91
N SER A 32 27.51 -3.59 -10.50
CA SER A 32 28.10 -2.89 -9.35
C SER A 32 27.61 -3.35 -7.97
N CYS A 33 26.49 -4.06 -7.88
CA CYS A 33 26.00 -4.62 -6.61
C CYS A 33 26.09 -6.15 -6.52
N GLU A 34 26.58 -6.83 -7.58
CA GLU A 34 26.72 -8.28 -7.55
C GLU A 34 27.78 -8.71 -6.54
N GLY A 35 27.38 -9.57 -5.60
CA GLY A 35 28.28 -10.16 -4.59
C GLY A 35 28.37 -9.41 -3.26
N LEU A 36 27.76 -8.22 -3.14
CA LEU A 36 27.70 -7.53 -1.85
C LEU A 36 26.92 -8.35 -0.82
N GLN A 37 27.49 -8.50 0.37
CA GLN A 37 26.83 -9.12 1.50
C GLN A 37 25.90 -8.12 2.20
N PRO A 38 24.80 -8.57 2.86
CA PRO A 38 23.86 -7.68 3.53
C PRO A 38 24.52 -6.68 4.51
N GLY A 39 25.53 -7.11 5.27
CA GLY A 39 26.27 -6.24 6.18
C GLY A 39 27.07 -5.14 5.48
N GLU A 40 27.60 -5.41 4.28
CA GLU A 40 28.33 -4.42 3.49
C GLU A 40 27.37 -3.35 2.94
N VAL A 41 26.18 -3.75 2.51
CA VAL A 41 25.13 -2.82 2.07
C VAL A 41 24.73 -1.88 3.19
N VAL A 42 24.50 -2.39 4.41
CA VAL A 42 24.19 -1.55 5.58
C VAL A 42 25.33 -0.57 5.89
N ALA A 43 26.57 -1.05 5.90
CA ALA A 43 27.74 -0.21 6.16
C ALA A 43 27.92 0.90 5.11
N LEU A 44 27.72 0.57 3.83
CA LEU A 44 27.80 1.54 2.72
C LEU A 44 26.67 2.57 2.80
N LEU A 45 25.42 2.15 3.05
CA LEU A 45 24.29 3.05 3.24
C LEU A 45 24.50 3.99 4.46
N GLY A 46 25.22 3.52 5.49
CA GLY A 46 25.59 4.32 6.65
C GLY A 46 26.62 5.43 6.36
N ASN A 47 27.30 5.40 5.21
CA ASN A 47 28.27 6.43 4.84
C ASN A 47 27.56 7.74 4.45
N PRO A 48 27.76 8.86 5.16
CA PRO A 48 27.11 10.13 4.85
C PRO A 48 27.59 10.75 3.52
N ASN A 49 28.75 10.33 3.01
CA ASN A 49 29.33 10.84 1.76
C ASN A 49 29.01 9.93 0.55
N LEU A 50 28.12 8.95 0.71
CA LEU A 50 27.72 8.09 -0.38
C LEU A 50 26.97 8.90 -1.46
N ASP A 51 27.39 8.76 -2.71
CA ASP A 51 26.72 9.37 -3.86
C ASP A 51 25.24 8.94 -3.92
N LEU A 52 24.36 9.86 -4.35
CA LEU A 52 22.93 9.62 -4.36
C LEU A 52 22.54 8.46 -5.30
N ASN A 53 23.20 8.31 -6.46
CA ASN A 53 22.88 7.22 -7.37
C ASN A 53 23.34 5.87 -6.79
N GLU A 54 24.50 5.83 -6.13
CA GLU A 54 24.95 4.65 -5.39
C GLU A 54 23.98 4.31 -4.26
N ARG A 55 23.50 5.31 -3.51
CA ARG A 55 22.50 5.12 -2.45
C ARG A 55 21.20 4.54 -2.99
N ARG A 56 20.67 5.07 -4.09
CA ARG A 56 19.48 4.56 -4.79
C ARG A 56 19.68 3.09 -5.20
N ARG A 57 20.83 2.75 -5.80
CA ARG A 57 21.18 1.36 -6.19
C ARG A 57 21.24 0.41 -5.00
N LEU A 58 21.92 0.78 -3.92
CA LEU A 58 22.01 -0.05 -2.72
C LEU A 58 20.67 -0.28 -2.03
N ILE A 59 19.77 0.72 -2.03
CA ILE A 59 18.41 0.56 -1.51
C ILE A 59 17.63 -0.47 -2.32
N LEU A 60 17.73 -0.42 -3.65
CA LEU A 60 17.08 -1.38 -4.54
C LEU A 60 17.64 -2.79 -4.33
N ALA A 61 18.96 -2.93 -4.26
CA ALA A 61 19.62 -4.20 -4.00
C ALA A 61 19.23 -4.78 -2.63
N ALA A 62 19.07 -3.93 -1.61
CA ALA A 62 18.66 -4.34 -0.27
C ALA A 62 17.26 -4.97 -0.24
N GLU A 63 16.38 -4.70 -1.21
CA GLU A 63 15.04 -5.30 -1.23
C GLU A 63 15.06 -6.84 -1.41
N GLU A 64 16.11 -7.36 -2.03
CA GLU A 64 16.26 -8.79 -2.35
C GLU A 64 17.14 -9.55 -1.34
N MET A 65 17.55 -8.89 -0.25
CA MET A 65 18.50 -9.43 0.72
C MET A 65 17.85 -9.86 2.04
N ASP A 66 18.37 -10.93 2.63
CA ASP A 66 18.01 -11.37 3.97
C ASP A 66 18.94 -10.74 5.02
N PHE A 67 18.39 -9.84 5.84
CA PHE A 67 19.13 -9.20 6.93
C PHE A 67 18.93 -9.92 8.27
N THR A 68 20.00 -10.03 9.06
CA THR A 68 19.96 -10.49 10.46
C THR A 68 19.30 -9.47 11.37
N GLY A 69 18.97 -9.83 12.62
CA GLY A 69 18.34 -8.92 13.57
C GLY A 69 19.12 -7.63 13.82
N GLU A 70 20.45 -7.72 13.97
CA GLU A 70 21.34 -6.55 14.14
C GLU A 70 21.34 -5.66 12.90
N GLN A 71 21.53 -6.26 11.72
CA GLN A 71 21.51 -5.53 10.45
C GLN A 71 20.16 -4.84 10.19
N ARG A 72 19.03 -5.46 10.57
CA ARG A 72 17.71 -4.82 10.47
C ARG A 72 17.61 -3.58 11.36
N MET A 73 18.10 -3.66 12.59
CA MET A 73 18.08 -2.52 13.52
C MET A 73 18.89 -1.34 12.98
N GLU A 74 19.99 -1.59 12.28
CA GLU A 74 20.81 -0.57 11.64
C GLU A 74 20.20 -0.05 10.32
N LEU A 75 19.59 -0.94 9.52
CA LEU A 75 19.04 -0.58 8.21
C LEU A 75 17.75 0.24 8.32
N LEU A 76 16.86 -0.09 9.27
CA LEU A 76 15.57 0.60 9.44
C LEU A 76 15.69 2.14 9.53
N PRO A 77 16.56 2.75 10.37
CA PRO A 77 16.72 4.20 10.41
C PRO A 77 17.29 4.79 9.11
N LEU A 78 18.16 4.06 8.39
CA LEU A 78 18.70 4.50 7.10
C LEU A 78 17.62 4.56 6.03
N LEU A 79 16.79 3.53 5.93
CA LEU A 79 15.65 3.49 5.02
C LEU A 79 14.65 4.60 5.35
N ARG A 80 14.34 4.78 6.64
CA ARG A 80 13.43 5.83 7.09
C ARG A 80 13.93 7.23 6.72
N GLY A 81 15.21 7.51 6.98
CA GLY A 81 15.82 8.80 6.62
C GLY A 81 15.73 9.07 5.12
N PHE A 82 16.02 8.06 4.30
CA PHE A 82 15.89 8.19 2.84
C PHE A 82 14.44 8.44 2.40
N ILE A 83 13.46 7.74 2.97
CA ILE A 83 12.04 7.96 2.68
C ILE A 83 11.65 9.39 3.05
N GLU A 84 11.99 9.86 4.25
CA GLU A 84 11.62 11.20 4.71
C GLU A 84 12.24 12.31 3.86
N GLU A 85 13.47 12.10 3.36
CA GLU A 85 14.20 13.05 2.52
C GLU A 85 13.67 13.14 1.08
N PHE A 86 13.30 12.01 0.48
CA PHE A 86 13.01 11.92 -0.96
C PHE A 86 11.54 11.62 -1.33
N ARG A 87 10.65 11.36 -0.36
CA ARG A 87 9.23 11.04 -0.63
C ARG A 87 8.45 12.10 -1.39
N ASP A 88 8.91 13.35 -1.38
CA ASP A 88 8.28 14.47 -2.09
C ASP A 88 9.00 14.84 -3.41
N SER A 89 9.99 14.02 -3.82
CA SER A 89 10.68 14.17 -5.10
C SER A 89 9.74 13.93 -6.28
N ASN A 90 10.00 14.65 -7.38
CA ASN A 90 9.36 14.39 -8.68
C ASN A 90 10.31 13.68 -9.66
N GLU A 91 11.54 13.35 -9.23
CA GLU A 91 12.48 12.59 -10.05
C GLU A 91 12.07 11.11 -10.06
N ARG A 92 12.01 10.52 -11.26
CA ARG A 92 11.58 9.14 -11.43
C ARG A 92 12.42 8.14 -10.63
N ASP A 93 13.73 8.34 -10.60
CA ASP A 93 14.66 7.42 -9.94
C ASP A 93 14.54 7.49 -8.41
N ASP A 94 14.24 8.68 -7.86
CA ASP A 94 13.89 8.83 -6.45
C ASP A 94 12.60 8.08 -6.13
N LEU A 95 11.55 8.26 -6.93
CA LEU A 95 10.27 7.58 -6.67
C LEU A 95 10.40 6.06 -6.66
N ILE A 96 11.23 5.51 -7.55
CA ILE A 96 11.53 4.07 -7.60
C ILE A 96 12.27 3.64 -6.33
N ALA A 97 13.34 4.36 -5.96
CA ALA A 97 14.14 4.05 -4.78
C ALA A 97 13.34 4.21 -3.48
N VAL A 98 12.54 5.27 -3.34
CA VAL A 98 11.67 5.50 -2.18
C VAL A 98 10.61 4.40 -2.08
N GLY A 99 10.00 4.01 -3.20
CA GLY A 99 9.06 2.90 -3.22
C GLY A 99 9.68 1.59 -2.72
N SER A 100 10.92 1.30 -3.14
CA SER A 100 11.69 0.15 -2.65
C SER A 100 12.03 0.27 -1.17
N ALA A 101 12.50 1.44 -0.73
CA ALA A 101 12.77 1.72 0.67
C ALA A 101 11.52 1.50 1.54
N ILE A 102 10.34 1.94 1.10
CA ILE A 102 9.07 1.71 1.82
C ILE A 102 8.76 0.22 1.92
N ARG A 103 8.88 -0.54 0.83
CA ARG A 103 8.66 -2.00 0.86
C ARG A 103 9.57 -2.68 1.87
N ASN A 104 10.86 -2.38 1.80
CA ASN A 104 11.87 -2.96 2.67
C ASN A 104 11.65 -2.54 4.13
N TYR A 105 11.41 -1.25 4.38
CA TYR A 105 11.13 -0.70 5.71
C TYR A 105 9.94 -1.39 6.39
N VAL A 106 8.81 -1.55 5.68
CA VAL A 106 7.61 -2.20 6.22
C VAL A 106 7.78 -3.72 6.36
N ALA A 107 8.52 -4.36 5.45
CA ALA A 107 8.82 -5.79 5.55
C ALA A 107 9.64 -6.10 6.81
N LEU A 108 10.65 -5.28 7.11
CA LEU A 108 11.60 -5.51 8.20
C LEU A 108 11.11 -5.07 9.60
N MET A 109 10.26 -4.04 9.69
CA MET A 109 9.78 -3.53 10.98
C MET A 109 8.80 -4.48 11.68
N ASP A 110 8.67 -4.36 13.01
CA ASP A 110 7.59 -5.03 13.73
C ASP A 110 6.23 -4.37 13.46
N VAL A 111 5.13 -5.12 13.57
CA VAL A 111 3.78 -4.54 13.39
C VAL A 111 3.47 -3.44 14.41
N SER A 112 4.02 -3.52 15.63
CA SER A 112 3.89 -2.49 16.67
C SER A 112 4.62 -1.18 16.37
N GLN A 113 5.40 -1.13 15.28
CA GLN A 113 6.12 0.06 14.83
C GLN A 113 5.48 0.68 13.59
N ILE A 114 4.44 0.06 13.03
CA ILE A 114 3.85 0.50 11.76
C ILE A 114 3.22 1.90 11.85
N GLY A 115 2.87 2.36 13.05
CA GLY A 115 2.41 3.72 13.33
C GLY A 115 3.37 4.80 12.83
N ALA A 116 4.69 4.51 12.70
CA ALA A 116 5.67 5.43 12.13
C ALA A 116 5.32 5.89 10.70
N LEU A 117 4.61 5.07 9.92
CA LEU A 117 4.15 5.43 8.58
C LEU A 117 3.12 6.56 8.57
N ALA A 118 2.48 6.85 9.70
CA ALA A 118 1.59 8.01 9.80
C ALA A 118 2.35 9.29 9.44
N SER A 119 3.57 9.46 9.96
CA SER A 119 4.45 10.60 9.65
C SER A 119 4.84 10.65 8.17
N VAL A 120 5.00 9.48 7.54
CA VAL A 120 5.35 9.33 6.11
C VAL A 120 4.19 9.73 5.19
N LEU A 121 2.95 9.57 5.64
CA LEU A 121 1.74 10.01 4.94
C LEU A 121 1.36 11.47 5.19
N GLU A 122 2.02 12.16 6.13
CA GLU A 122 1.75 13.58 6.35
C GLU A 122 2.25 14.41 5.16
N PRO A 123 1.45 15.36 4.66
CA PRO A 123 1.92 16.32 3.66
C PRO A 123 3.21 16.98 4.14
N GLY A 124 4.28 16.85 3.34
CA GLY A 124 5.57 17.48 3.64
C GLY A 124 5.50 19.00 3.49
N HIS A 125 6.55 19.68 3.94
CA HIS A 125 6.65 21.14 3.80
C HIS A 125 6.90 21.60 2.36
N ARG A 126 7.45 20.74 1.49
CA ARG A 126 7.88 21.14 0.14
C ARG A 126 6.83 20.88 -0.93
N ALA A 127 6.13 19.75 -0.86
CA ALA A 127 5.12 19.37 -1.85
C ALA A 127 4.11 18.34 -1.29
N VAL A 128 3.03 18.14 -2.05
CA VAL A 128 2.10 17.03 -1.88
C VAL A 128 2.83 15.72 -2.20
N ILE A 129 2.53 14.65 -1.46
CA ILE A 129 3.11 13.33 -1.70
C ILE A 129 2.63 12.81 -3.07
N PRO A 130 3.54 12.36 -3.94
CA PRO A 130 3.17 11.73 -5.21
C PRO A 130 2.29 10.49 -4.98
N GLN A 131 1.25 10.34 -5.79
CA GLN A 131 0.29 9.22 -5.70
C GLN A 131 0.95 7.83 -5.77
N GLU A 132 2.11 7.72 -6.42
CA GLU A 132 2.94 6.51 -6.48
C GLU A 132 3.39 6.09 -5.09
N ILE A 133 3.83 7.05 -4.28
CA ILE A 133 4.33 6.85 -2.92
C ILE A 133 3.16 6.56 -1.98
N GLU A 134 2.06 7.32 -2.07
CA GLU A 134 0.84 7.03 -1.30
C GLU A 134 0.35 5.61 -1.56
N LEU A 135 0.26 5.21 -2.84
CA LEU A 135 -0.12 3.86 -3.23
C LEU A 135 0.79 2.80 -2.62
N GLU A 136 2.11 3.03 -2.65
CA GLU A 136 3.07 2.08 -2.11
C GLU A 136 2.90 1.91 -0.60
N ILE A 137 2.71 3.01 0.13
CA ILE A 137 2.50 2.98 1.59
C ILE A 137 1.22 2.24 1.93
N VAL A 138 0.07 2.60 1.34
CA VAL A 138 -1.20 1.94 1.67
C VAL A 138 -1.20 0.46 1.30
N LYS A 139 -0.52 0.09 0.20
CA LYS A 139 -0.33 -1.31 -0.20
C LYS A 139 0.45 -2.08 0.86
N MET A 140 1.54 -1.51 1.35
CA MET A 140 2.38 -2.16 2.36
C MET A 140 1.70 -2.23 3.73
N VAL A 141 0.93 -1.20 4.11
CA VAL A 141 0.11 -1.22 5.33
C VAL A 141 -0.95 -2.31 5.28
N ALA A 142 -1.72 -2.38 4.18
CA ALA A 142 -2.75 -3.41 4.00
C ALA A 142 -2.14 -4.81 4.07
N ARG A 143 -1.01 -5.05 3.40
CA ARG A 143 -0.28 -6.33 3.46
C ARG A 143 0.19 -6.68 4.87
N LYS A 144 0.74 -5.71 5.62
CA LYS A 144 1.26 -5.95 6.97
C LYS A 144 0.16 -6.41 7.92
N PHE A 145 -1.00 -5.76 7.91
CA PHE A 145 -2.15 -6.14 8.74
C PHE A 145 -2.90 -7.38 8.24
N ALA A 146 -2.80 -7.71 6.96
CA ALA A 146 -3.31 -8.98 6.45
C ALA A 146 -2.48 -10.16 6.97
N ALA A 147 -1.15 -10.02 6.97
CA ALA A 147 -0.22 -11.02 7.51
C ALA A 147 -0.14 -11.05 9.04
N ASN A 148 -0.42 -9.93 9.71
CA ASN A 148 -0.31 -9.78 11.18
C ASN A 148 -1.60 -9.19 11.74
N PRO A 149 -2.66 -10.00 11.87
CA PRO A 149 -3.95 -9.50 12.32
C PRO A 149 -3.87 -8.99 13.77
N PRO A 150 -4.30 -7.75 14.07
CA PRO A 150 -4.11 -7.18 15.38
C PRO A 150 -5.04 -7.82 16.42
N ALA A 151 -4.55 -7.92 17.65
CA ALA A 151 -5.35 -8.43 18.78
C ALA A 151 -6.40 -7.39 19.23
N ALA A 152 -5.97 -6.13 19.35
CA ALA A 152 -6.85 -5.00 19.69
C ALA A 152 -7.34 -4.28 18.42
N PRO A 153 -8.52 -3.66 18.44
CA PRO A 153 -8.95 -2.72 17.40
C PRO A 153 -8.07 -1.47 17.39
N GLU A 154 -7.79 -0.94 16.19
CA GLU A 154 -7.05 0.30 15.97
C GLU A 154 -5.75 0.41 16.79
N PRO A 155 -4.77 -0.49 16.58
CA PRO A 155 -3.51 -0.46 17.33
C PRO A 155 -2.71 0.83 17.10
N GLU A 156 -2.89 1.49 15.95
CA GLU A 156 -2.18 2.70 15.53
C GLU A 156 -3.17 3.80 15.10
N PRO A 157 -3.72 4.60 16.03
CA PRO A 157 -4.77 5.57 15.75
C PRO A 157 -4.38 6.68 14.77
N GLU A 158 -3.14 7.18 14.82
CA GLU A 158 -2.66 8.21 13.88
C GLU A 158 -2.59 7.66 12.45
N LEU A 159 -2.07 6.45 12.27
CA LEU A 159 -2.02 5.81 10.96
C LEU A 159 -3.43 5.57 10.41
N ALA A 160 -4.35 5.08 11.25
CA ALA A 160 -5.75 4.91 10.86
C ALA A 160 -6.39 6.25 10.43
N THR A 161 -6.04 7.36 11.10
CA THR A 161 -6.49 8.69 10.71
C THR A 161 -5.97 9.08 9.33
N ARG A 162 -4.68 8.86 9.05
CA ARG A 162 -4.10 9.15 7.73
C ARG A 162 -4.68 8.29 6.60
N LEU A 163 -4.95 7.01 6.86
CA LEU A 163 -5.63 6.14 5.88
C LEU A 163 -7.08 6.60 5.63
N MET A 164 -7.78 7.05 6.66
CA MET A 164 -9.13 7.59 6.53
C MET A 164 -9.12 8.85 5.67
N GLU A 165 -8.23 9.80 5.94
CA GLU A 165 -8.07 11.03 5.16
C GLU A 165 -7.80 10.74 3.67
N LEU A 166 -6.90 9.79 3.36
CA LEU A 166 -6.65 9.35 1.98
C LEU A 166 -7.88 8.72 1.33
N ALA A 167 -8.59 7.85 2.04
CA ALA A 167 -9.80 7.24 1.54
C ALA A 167 -10.88 8.30 1.25
N GLU A 168 -11.12 9.26 2.15
CA GLU A 168 -12.07 10.35 1.93
C GLU A 168 -11.71 11.20 0.71
N ALA A 169 -10.43 11.55 0.56
CA ALA A 169 -9.95 12.34 -0.57
C ALA A 169 -10.21 11.65 -1.92
N TYR A 170 -10.04 10.32 -1.97
CA TYR A 170 -10.13 9.54 -3.21
C TYR A 170 -11.49 8.87 -3.46
N LEU A 171 -12.36 8.75 -2.46
CA LEU A 171 -13.77 8.34 -2.61
C LEU A 171 -14.67 9.43 -3.19
N ASN A 172 -14.11 10.42 -3.88
CA ASN A 172 -14.87 11.42 -4.62
C ASN A 172 -15.23 10.86 -6.02
N PRO A 173 -16.51 10.83 -6.44
CA PRO A 173 -16.91 10.29 -7.74
C PRO A 173 -16.25 10.93 -8.96
N ARG A 174 -15.75 12.17 -8.83
CA ARG A 174 -15.04 12.87 -9.92
C ARG A 174 -13.56 12.50 -9.99
N VAL A 175 -12.99 12.01 -8.89
CA VAL A 175 -11.56 11.68 -8.75
C VAL A 175 -11.34 10.18 -8.95
N LEU A 176 -12.19 9.37 -8.33
CA LEU A 176 -12.05 7.91 -8.24
C LEU A 176 -11.73 7.20 -9.57
N PRO A 177 -12.37 7.52 -10.72
CA PRO A 177 -12.10 6.81 -11.98
C PRO A 177 -10.76 7.16 -12.63
N ARG A 178 -9.98 8.09 -12.06
CA ARG A 178 -8.76 8.61 -12.67
C ARG A 178 -7.52 7.93 -12.09
N GLY A 179 -6.61 7.52 -12.97
CA GLY A 179 -5.26 7.08 -12.58
C GLY A 179 -5.26 5.99 -11.52
N ARG A 180 -4.50 6.22 -10.43
CA ARG A 180 -4.29 5.25 -9.35
C ARG A 180 -5.17 5.50 -8.11
N PHE A 181 -6.01 6.54 -8.12
CA PHE A 181 -6.76 6.96 -6.93
C PHE A 181 -7.73 5.90 -6.40
N SER A 182 -8.38 5.13 -7.29
CA SER A 182 -9.23 4.01 -6.87
C SER A 182 -8.45 2.91 -6.16
N ALA A 183 -7.24 2.58 -6.61
CA ALA A 183 -6.39 1.60 -5.96
C ALA A 183 -5.96 2.08 -4.57
N ILE A 184 -5.63 3.37 -4.42
CA ILE A 184 -5.30 3.96 -3.11
C ILE A 184 -6.51 3.87 -2.17
N ALA A 185 -7.69 4.31 -2.62
CA ALA A 185 -8.91 4.24 -1.82
C ALA A 185 -9.26 2.80 -1.40
N LEU A 186 -9.20 1.85 -2.32
CA LEU A 186 -9.46 0.43 -2.05
C LEU A 186 -8.50 -0.15 -1.01
N LEU A 187 -7.20 0.11 -1.16
CA LEU A 187 -6.17 -0.39 -0.24
C LEU A 187 -6.22 0.32 1.11
N ALA A 188 -6.56 1.61 1.16
CA ALA A 188 -6.78 2.33 2.40
C ALA A 188 -7.97 1.75 3.18
N LEU A 189 -9.10 1.47 2.51
CA LEU A 189 -10.24 0.78 3.12
C LEU A 189 -9.88 -0.63 3.61
N GLN A 190 -9.13 -1.40 2.82
CA GLN A 190 -8.64 -2.71 3.23
C GLN A 190 -7.69 -2.60 4.44
N GLY A 191 -6.79 -1.62 4.45
CA GLY A 191 -5.90 -1.33 5.58
C GLY A 191 -6.69 -1.02 6.85
N LEU A 192 -7.69 -0.12 6.78
CA LEU A 192 -8.58 0.19 7.89
C LEU A 192 -9.36 -1.03 8.40
N ALA A 193 -9.81 -1.91 7.49
CA ALA A 193 -10.45 -3.18 7.84
C ALA A 193 -9.47 -4.12 8.56
N GLY A 194 -8.24 -4.24 8.05
CA GLY A 194 -7.18 -5.02 8.67
C GLY A 194 -6.79 -4.50 10.06
N MET A 195 -6.77 -3.18 10.24
CA MET A 195 -6.56 -2.52 11.53
C MET A 195 -7.77 -2.63 12.48
N ARG A 196 -8.92 -3.07 11.98
CA ARG A 196 -10.22 -3.05 12.68
C ARG A 196 -10.55 -1.65 13.20
N SER A 197 -10.25 -0.62 12.40
CA SER A 197 -10.50 0.76 12.80
C SER A 197 -11.99 1.09 12.76
N PRO A 198 -12.55 1.71 13.82
CA PRO A 198 -13.95 2.17 13.80
C PRO A 198 -14.20 3.27 12.74
N LYS A 199 -13.15 3.95 12.26
CA LYS A 199 -13.25 4.97 11.21
C LYS A 199 -13.75 4.42 9.88
N LEU A 200 -13.65 3.10 9.68
CA LEU A 200 -14.13 2.42 8.49
C LEU A 200 -15.66 2.52 8.33
N GLU A 201 -16.42 2.56 9.42
CA GLU A 201 -17.89 2.56 9.38
C GLU A 201 -18.44 3.67 8.50
N ARG A 202 -17.99 4.92 8.74
CA ARG A 202 -18.36 6.08 7.94
C ARG A 202 -17.96 5.94 6.46
N LEU A 203 -16.77 5.40 6.19
CA LEU A 203 -16.28 5.24 4.83
C LEU A 203 -17.01 4.16 4.04
N VAL A 204 -17.52 3.14 4.72
CA VAL A 204 -18.34 2.08 4.10
C VAL A 204 -19.64 2.66 3.59
N GLU A 205 -20.28 3.57 4.33
CA GLU A 205 -21.49 4.27 3.86
C GLU A 205 -21.19 5.04 2.58
N VAL A 206 -20.14 5.87 2.58
CA VAL A 206 -19.71 6.62 1.39
C VAL A 206 -19.40 5.69 0.22
N ALA A 207 -18.66 4.61 0.46
CA ALA A 207 -18.28 3.65 -0.56
C ALA A 207 -19.48 2.92 -1.17
N ARG A 208 -20.51 2.60 -0.36
CA ARG A 208 -21.75 1.94 -0.82
C ARG A 208 -22.57 2.82 -1.76
N ASP A 209 -22.58 4.13 -1.50
CA ASP A 209 -23.36 5.09 -2.29
C ASP A 209 -22.67 5.50 -3.61
N LEU A 210 -21.44 5.01 -3.85
CA LEU A 210 -20.75 5.26 -5.11
C LEU A 210 -21.46 4.58 -6.30
N PRO A 211 -21.63 5.28 -7.44
CA PRO A 211 -22.32 4.74 -8.62
C PRO A 211 -21.44 3.80 -9.46
N PHE A 212 -20.45 3.15 -8.86
CA PHE A 212 -19.42 2.36 -9.55
C PHE A 212 -19.46 0.89 -9.13
N PRO A 213 -20.26 0.03 -9.79
CA PRO A 213 -20.34 -1.39 -9.45
C PRO A 213 -18.99 -2.10 -9.46
N TRP A 214 -18.09 -1.71 -10.36
CA TRP A 214 -16.72 -2.26 -10.41
C TRP A 214 -15.94 -2.00 -9.12
N PHE A 215 -16.15 -0.85 -8.47
CA PHE A 215 -15.48 -0.49 -7.22
C PHE A 215 -15.95 -1.40 -6.10
N HIS A 216 -17.26 -1.62 -5.99
CA HIS A 216 -17.85 -2.54 -5.00
C HIS A 216 -17.34 -3.96 -5.17
N ARG A 217 -17.28 -4.47 -6.42
CA ARG A 217 -16.74 -5.80 -6.71
C ARG A 217 -15.27 -5.93 -6.29
N GLN A 218 -14.45 -4.92 -6.59
CA GLN A 218 -13.03 -4.95 -6.22
C GLN A 218 -12.81 -4.82 -4.72
N LEU A 219 -13.54 -3.94 -4.04
CA LEU A 219 -13.48 -3.84 -2.57
C LEU A 219 -13.88 -5.15 -1.92
N ARG A 220 -14.99 -5.74 -2.37
CA ARG A 220 -15.45 -7.05 -1.91
C ARG A 220 -14.37 -8.12 -2.11
N ARG A 221 -13.73 -8.18 -3.28
CA ARG A 221 -12.63 -9.13 -3.55
C ARG A 221 -11.49 -8.96 -2.54
N LEU A 222 -10.99 -7.74 -2.35
CA LEU A 222 -9.89 -7.45 -1.41
C LEU A 222 -10.24 -7.81 0.04
N LEU A 223 -11.49 -7.57 0.46
CA LEU A 223 -11.96 -7.95 1.80
C LEU A 223 -12.07 -9.47 1.95
N ASN A 224 -12.48 -10.21 0.92
CA ASN A 224 -12.47 -11.68 0.95
C ASN A 224 -11.03 -12.23 1.00
N GLU A 225 -10.10 -11.63 0.25
CA GLU A 225 -8.68 -12.02 0.32
C GLU A 225 -8.10 -11.81 1.73
N LEU A 226 -8.46 -10.70 2.39
CA LEU A 226 -8.11 -10.46 3.79
C LEU A 226 -8.74 -11.51 4.73
N LEU A 227 -10.02 -11.84 4.52
CA LEU A 227 -10.74 -12.83 5.30
C LEU A 227 -10.12 -14.22 5.18
N ASP A 228 -9.76 -14.63 3.97
CA ASP A 228 -9.15 -15.93 3.70
C ASP A 228 -7.75 -16.03 4.34
N GLN A 229 -6.96 -14.95 4.28
CA GLN A 229 -5.68 -14.86 5.00
C GLN A 229 -5.88 -15.00 6.51
N TRP A 230 -6.81 -14.24 7.10
CA TRP A 230 -7.09 -14.32 8.54
C TRP A 230 -7.58 -15.70 8.98
N ARG A 231 -8.43 -16.36 8.19
CA ARG A 231 -8.88 -17.74 8.47
C ARG A 231 -7.74 -18.75 8.51
N SER A 232 -6.68 -18.53 7.73
CA SER A 232 -5.49 -19.40 7.76
C SER A 232 -4.58 -19.16 8.99
N LEU A 233 -4.69 -18.00 9.63
CA LEU A 233 -3.86 -17.58 10.75
C LEU A 233 -4.56 -17.70 12.12
N MET A 234 -5.89 -17.73 12.14
CA MET A 234 -6.69 -17.68 13.37
C MET A 234 -7.47 -18.95 13.63
N ALA A 235 -7.88 -19.13 14.88
CA ALA A 235 -8.77 -20.21 15.26
C ALA A 235 -10.18 -20.02 14.65
N PRO A 236 -10.89 -21.11 14.32
CA PRO A 236 -12.29 -21.04 13.92
C PRO A 236 -13.16 -20.34 14.97
N GLY A 237 -14.05 -19.45 14.53
CA GLY A 237 -14.96 -18.70 15.40
C GLY A 237 -14.35 -17.44 16.05
N ASP A 238 -13.15 -17.02 15.63
CA ASP A 238 -12.58 -15.74 16.05
C ASP A 238 -13.51 -14.59 15.65
N ARG A 239 -13.86 -13.72 16.61
CA ARG A 239 -14.78 -12.59 16.38
C ARG A 239 -14.29 -11.63 15.29
N ARG A 240 -12.98 -11.59 15.03
CA ARG A 240 -12.38 -10.78 13.96
C ARG A 240 -12.81 -11.27 12.58
N ILE A 241 -12.93 -12.58 12.40
CA ILE A 241 -13.44 -13.20 11.17
C ILE A 241 -14.89 -12.79 10.95
N SER A 242 -15.74 -12.93 11.98
CA SER A 242 -17.17 -12.57 11.88
C SER A 242 -17.38 -11.08 11.57
N ALA A 243 -16.64 -10.19 12.22
CA ALA A 243 -16.74 -8.75 11.95
C ALA A 243 -16.38 -8.40 10.49
N LEU A 244 -15.40 -9.09 9.91
CA LEU A 244 -15.01 -8.91 8.51
C LEU A 244 -16.03 -9.53 7.54
N GLU A 245 -16.63 -10.67 7.90
CA GLU A 245 -17.75 -11.27 7.14
C GLU A 245 -18.95 -10.30 7.08
N ASP A 246 -19.34 -9.73 8.22
CA ASP A 246 -20.41 -8.74 8.32
C ASP A 246 -20.14 -7.53 7.41
N LEU A 247 -18.92 -6.98 7.47
CA LEU A 247 -18.49 -5.89 6.60
C LEU A 247 -18.59 -6.25 5.10
N ILE A 248 -18.20 -7.46 4.71
CA ILE A 248 -18.30 -7.94 3.32
C ILE A 248 -19.76 -7.98 2.85
N THR A 249 -20.72 -8.27 3.75
CA THR A 249 -22.15 -8.29 3.39
C THR A 249 -22.71 -6.91 3.05
N CYS A 250 -22.07 -5.83 3.51
CA CYS A 250 -22.48 -4.46 3.21
C CYS A 250 -22.34 -4.09 1.72
N PHE A 251 -21.58 -4.85 0.94
CA PHE A 251 -21.34 -4.60 -0.48
C PHE A 251 -22.09 -5.60 -1.38
N PRO A 252 -22.76 -5.14 -2.44
CA PRO A 252 -23.55 -6.01 -3.31
C PRO A 252 -22.69 -7.09 -4.00
N ARG A 253 -23.30 -8.26 -4.23
CA ARG A 253 -22.77 -9.30 -5.13
C ARG A 253 -23.10 -8.88 -6.56
N GLY A 254 -22.35 -7.92 -7.09
CA GLY A 254 -22.51 -7.42 -8.47
C GLY A 254 -21.99 -8.38 -9.53
#